data_AF-A0A7S0EN03-F1
#
_entry.id   AF-A0A7S0EN03-F1
#
_cell.length_a   1.000
_cell.length_b   1.000
_cell.length_c   1.000
_cell.angle_alpha   90.00
_cell.angle_beta   90.00
_cell.angle_gamma   90.00
#
_symmetry.space_group_name_H-M   'P 1'
#
loop_
_entity.id
_entity.type
_entity.pdbx_description
1 polymer ?
#
loop_
_entity_poly.entity_id
_entity_poly.type
_entity_poly.pdbx_seq_one_letter_code
_entity_poly.pdbx_strand_id
1 'polypeptide(L)'
;KKMISELGDVALAYSYWATSILAAYQVTIGHRSYGKVPEDQIYIEQATKLFEKSLEVDPQCGMCHGQFGDMYKDAHKITKSIEHYTLSALYLPHVPTIFCNLLYTKLFACDWQNYHAEFDRLMKMVEEETDPRRPIPRHLCVQPLQAVLYRPL
;
A
#
# COMPACT_ATOMS: atom_id res chain seq x y z
N LYS A 1 22.12 4.63 -16.65
CA LYS A 1 20.87 3.82 -16.74
C LYS A 1 20.97 2.51 -15.98
N LYS A 2 21.99 1.67 -16.21
CA LYS A 2 22.21 0.41 -15.47
C LYS A 2 22.38 0.57 -13.95
N MET A 3 23.16 1.57 -13.51
CA MET A 3 23.35 1.87 -12.08
C MET A 3 22.07 2.30 -11.37
N ILE A 4 21.15 3.00 -12.05
CA ILE A 4 19.87 3.42 -11.46
C ILE A 4 18.91 2.22 -11.34
N SER A 5 18.91 1.30 -12.32
CA SER A 5 18.11 0.08 -12.19
C SER A 5 18.67 -0.85 -11.11
N GLU A 6 19.99 -0.98 -11.01
CA GLU A 6 20.64 -1.77 -9.95
C GLU A 6 20.35 -1.21 -8.54
N LEU A 7 20.33 0.12 -8.37
CA LEU A 7 19.93 0.75 -7.10
C LEU A 7 18.45 0.47 -6.76
N GLY A 8 17.56 0.55 -7.75
CA GLY A 8 16.15 0.22 -7.57
C GLY A 8 15.92 -1.24 -7.18
N ASP A 9 16.66 -2.18 -7.78
CA ASP A 9 16.58 -3.60 -7.44
C ASP A 9 17.05 -3.87 -6.00
N VAL A 10 18.08 -3.15 -5.53
CA VAL A 10 18.58 -3.24 -4.15
C VAL A 10 17.56 -2.65 -3.16
N ALA A 11 16.95 -1.50 -3.48
CA ALA A 11 15.90 -0.91 -2.64
C ALA A 11 14.71 -1.87 -2.48
N LEU A 12 14.26 -2.46 -3.58
CA LEU A 12 13.20 -3.48 -3.57
C LEU A 12 13.59 -4.71 -2.74
N ALA A 13 14.84 -5.17 -2.80
CA ALA A 13 15.29 -6.31 -2.01
C ALA A 13 15.14 -6.04 -0.49
N TYR A 14 15.50 -4.85 -0.02
CA TYR A 14 15.30 -4.46 1.38
C TYR A 14 13.83 -4.41 1.77
N SER A 15 12.96 -3.89 0.89
CA SER A 15 11.52 -3.81 1.17
C SER A 15 10.87 -5.20 1.19
N TYR A 16 11.28 -6.11 0.29
CA TYR A 16 10.85 -7.51 0.33
C TYR A 16 11.34 -8.26 1.58
N TRP A 17 12.54 -7.96 2.04
CA TRP A 17 13.03 -8.51 3.30
C TRP A 17 12.19 -8.02 4.49
N ALA A 18 11.89 -6.72 4.55
CA ALA A 18 11.03 -6.14 5.59
C ALA A 18 9.64 -6.79 5.61
N THR A 19 9.00 -6.91 4.44
CA THR A 19 7.68 -7.55 4.31
C THR A 19 7.72 -9.03 4.68
N SER A 20 8.80 -9.75 4.38
CA SER A 20 8.97 -11.15 4.78
C SER A 20 8.99 -11.34 6.30
N ILE A 21 9.69 -10.47 7.03
CA ILE A 21 9.72 -10.49 8.50
C ILE A 21 8.31 -10.28 9.06
N LEU A 22 7.61 -9.26 8.54
CA LEU A 22 6.25 -8.93 8.96
C LEU A 22 5.26 -10.05 8.65
N ALA A 23 5.35 -10.67 7.48
CA ALA A 23 4.50 -11.79 7.09
C ALA A 23 4.73 -13.02 7.97
N ALA A 24 5.99 -13.37 8.25
CA ALA A 24 6.33 -14.45 9.17
C ALA A 24 5.76 -14.18 10.56
N TYR A 25 5.90 -12.94 11.05
CA TYR A 25 5.33 -12.54 12.33
C TYR A 25 3.80 -12.60 12.32
N GLN A 26 3.15 -12.14 11.25
CA GLN A 26 1.70 -12.14 11.09
C GLN A 26 1.10 -13.54 11.19
N VAL A 27 1.79 -14.55 10.64
CA VAL A 27 1.40 -15.96 10.81
C VAL A 27 1.46 -16.37 12.28
N THR A 28 2.48 -15.95 13.03
CA THR A 28 2.61 -16.31 14.46
C THR A 28 1.51 -15.72 15.34
N ILE A 29 1.03 -14.52 15.02
CA ILE A 29 -0.03 -13.82 15.77
C ILE A 29 -1.45 -14.12 15.27
N GLY A 30 -1.61 -15.04 14.30
CA GLY A 30 -2.92 -15.44 13.77
C GLY A 30 -3.56 -14.41 12.83
N HIS A 31 -2.77 -13.73 12.00
CA HIS A 31 -3.22 -12.76 11.00
C HIS A 31 -3.98 -11.52 11.52
N ARG A 32 -3.84 -11.19 12.80
CA ARG A 32 -4.33 -9.91 13.34
C ARG A 32 -3.43 -8.75 12.90
N SER A 33 -3.99 -7.53 12.93
CA SER A 33 -3.24 -6.27 12.80
C SER A 33 -2.25 -6.08 13.97
N TYR A 34 -1.12 -5.43 13.68
CA TYR A 34 -0.05 -5.15 14.63
C TYR A 34 -0.41 -3.99 15.58
N GLY A 35 0.34 -3.86 16.68
CA GLY A 35 0.24 -2.73 17.61
C GLY A 35 -0.71 -2.96 18.79
N LYS A 36 -1.11 -4.21 19.05
CA LYS A 36 -1.95 -4.59 20.19
C LYS A 36 -1.14 -5.14 21.36
N VAL A 37 0.03 -5.73 21.10
CA VAL A 37 0.92 -6.28 22.13
C VAL A 37 2.33 -5.69 22.03
N PRO A 38 3.10 -5.64 23.13
CA PRO A 38 4.45 -5.09 23.12
C PRO A 38 5.39 -5.78 22.13
N GLU A 39 5.22 -7.08 21.90
CA GLU A 39 6.02 -7.85 20.95
C GLU A 39 5.86 -7.35 19.51
N ASP A 40 4.69 -6.81 19.15
CA ASP A 40 4.45 -6.28 17.80
C ASP A 40 5.45 -5.17 17.47
N GLN A 41 5.79 -4.34 18.47
CA GLN A 41 6.67 -3.20 18.29
C GLN A 41 8.10 -3.63 17.93
N ILE A 42 8.56 -4.78 18.42
CA ILE A 42 9.89 -5.34 18.10
C ILE A 42 9.99 -5.62 16.59
N TYR A 43 8.98 -6.30 16.03
CA TYR A 43 8.95 -6.66 14.62
C TYR A 43 8.67 -5.45 13.72
N ILE A 44 7.78 -4.55 14.14
CA ILE A 44 7.53 -3.28 13.43
C ILE A 44 8.83 -2.46 13.34
N GLU A 45 9.60 -2.33 14.41
CA GLU A 45 10.85 -1.58 14.40
C GLU A 45 11.92 -2.21 13.52
N GLN A 46 12.05 -3.53 13.54
CA GLN A 46 12.97 -4.25 12.65
C GLN A 46 12.61 -4.03 11.18
N ALA A 47 11.34 -4.15 10.83
CA ALA A 47 10.87 -3.91 9.47
C ALA A 47 11.01 -2.44 9.06
N THR A 48 10.72 -1.50 9.97
CA THR A 48 10.86 -0.06 9.74
C THR A 48 12.30 0.30 9.36
N LYS A 49 13.31 -0.21 10.07
CA LYS A 49 14.72 0.02 9.73
C LYS A 49 15.10 -0.47 8.34
N LEU A 50 14.52 -1.60 7.91
CA LEU A 50 14.75 -2.14 6.56
C LEU A 50 14.05 -1.30 5.49
N PHE A 51 12.84 -0.81 5.75
CA PHE A 51 12.16 0.13 4.86
C PHE A 51 12.88 1.48 4.76
N GLU A 52 13.36 2.02 5.87
CA GLU A 52 14.18 3.23 5.88
C GLU A 52 15.44 3.03 5.03
N LYS A 53 16.15 1.92 5.22
CA LYS A 53 17.32 1.57 4.40
C LYS A 53 16.97 1.39 2.92
N SER A 54 15.81 0.84 2.60
CA SER A 54 15.31 0.76 1.22
C SER A 54 15.17 2.15 0.59
N LEU A 55 14.59 3.09 1.33
CA LEU A 55 14.41 4.47 0.87
C LEU A 55 15.68 5.32 0.92
N GLU A 56 16.67 4.97 1.75
CA GLU A 56 18.02 5.57 1.67
C GLU A 56 18.73 5.21 0.37
N VAL A 57 18.51 3.99 -0.15
CA VAL A 57 19.08 3.53 -1.42
C VAL A 57 18.35 4.16 -2.61
N ASP A 58 17.02 4.15 -2.60
CA ASP A 58 16.19 4.79 -3.61
C ASP A 58 14.98 5.52 -2.99
N PRO A 59 15.09 6.84 -2.78
CA PRO A 59 13.99 7.66 -2.25
C PRO A 59 12.78 7.78 -3.18
N GLN A 60 12.91 7.38 -4.45
CA GLN A 60 11.84 7.45 -5.45
C GLN A 60 11.22 6.07 -5.73
N CYS A 61 11.59 5.04 -4.97
CA CYS A 61 11.02 3.70 -5.12
C CYS A 61 9.54 3.69 -4.70
N GLY A 62 8.64 3.93 -5.65
CA GLY A 62 7.20 3.96 -5.41
C GLY A 62 6.64 2.66 -4.82
N MET A 63 7.18 1.50 -5.21
CA MET A 63 6.79 0.21 -4.63
C MET A 63 7.21 0.09 -3.16
N CYS A 64 8.40 0.56 -2.82
CA CYS A 64 8.91 0.57 -1.45
C CYS A 64 8.04 1.46 -0.56
N HIS A 65 7.66 2.65 -1.05
CA HIS A 65 6.68 3.51 -0.37
C HIS A 65 5.33 2.81 -0.17
N GLY A 66 4.82 2.08 -1.18
CA GLY A 66 3.56 1.34 -1.07
C GLY A 66 3.60 0.27 0.02
N GLN A 67 4.66 -0.54 0.05
CA GLN A 67 4.86 -1.59 1.07
C GLN A 67 5.03 -1.00 2.48
N PHE A 68 5.70 0.16 2.59
CA PHE A 68 5.85 0.83 3.88
C PHE A 68 4.50 1.40 4.37
N GLY A 69 3.67 1.91 3.45
CA GLY A 69 2.29 2.30 3.71
C GLY A 69 1.43 1.13 4.23
N ASP A 70 1.54 -0.04 3.62
CA ASP A 70 0.86 -1.26 4.08
C ASP A 70 1.24 -1.62 5.52
N MET A 71 2.53 -1.61 5.86
CA MET A 71 2.97 -1.83 7.25
C MET A 71 2.37 -0.81 8.22
N TYR A 72 2.40 0.49 7.87
CA TYR A 72 1.85 1.53 8.75
C TYR A 72 0.34 1.43 8.92
N LYS A 73 -0.39 1.04 7.87
CA LYS A 73 -1.82 0.73 7.92
C LYS A 73 -2.08 -0.40 8.91
N ASP A 74 -1.35 -1.51 8.79
CA ASP A 74 -1.52 -2.68 9.65
C ASP A 74 -1.07 -2.44 11.10
N ALA A 75 -0.18 -1.46 11.32
CA ALA A 75 0.23 -0.98 12.64
C ALA A 75 -0.66 0.16 13.18
N HIS A 76 -1.79 0.46 12.54
CA HIS A 76 -2.74 1.53 12.91
C HIS A 76 -2.15 2.95 12.93
N LYS A 77 -1.02 3.19 12.24
CA LYS A 77 -0.38 4.50 12.07
C LYS A 77 -0.87 5.17 10.79
N ILE A 78 -2.16 5.50 10.77
CA ILE A 78 -2.90 5.87 9.54
C ILE A 78 -2.33 7.11 8.84
N THR A 79 -1.94 8.16 9.58
CA THR A 79 -1.38 9.38 8.98
C THR A 79 -0.10 9.10 8.18
N LYS A 80 0.81 8.29 8.73
CA LYS A 80 2.04 7.87 8.03
C LYS A 80 1.73 6.99 6.83
N SER A 81 0.73 6.11 6.97
CA SER A 81 0.27 5.29 5.86
C SER A 81 -0.19 6.13 4.66
N ILE A 82 -1.01 7.17 4.90
CA ILE A 82 -1.47 8.09 3.85
C ILE A 82 -0.29 8.82 3.18
N GLU A 83 0.68 9.28 3.97
CA GLU A 83 1.88 9.95 3.44
C GLU A 83 2.65 9.04 2.47
N HIS A 84 2.97 7.81 2.91
CA HIS A 84 3.70 6.85 2.08
C HIS A 84 2.89 6.40 0.85
N TYR A 85 1.58 6.18 0.98
CA TYR A 85 0.75 5.88 -0.18
C TYR A 85 0.63 7.03 -1.17
N THR A 86 0.60 8.28 -0.69
CA THR A 86 0.57 9.46 -1.57
C THR A 86 1.85 9.54 -2.39
N LEU A 87 3.02 9.32 -1.77
CA LEU A 87 4.30 9.23 -2.47
C LEU A 87 4.33 8.05 -3.45
N SER A 88 3.83 6.89 -3.03
CA SER A 88 3.71 5.71 -3.89
C SER A 88 2.86 5.98 -5.13
N ALA A 89 1.70 6.64 -4.97
CA ALA A 89 0.80 7.01 -6.05
C ALA A 89 1.39 8.08 -6.98
N LEU A 90 2.24 8.98 -6.45
CA LEU A 90 2.97 9.97 -7.23
C LEU A 90 3.99 9.31 -8.16
N TYR A 91 4.76 8.34 -7.65
CA TYR A 91 5.78 7.65 -8.43
C TYR A 91 5.22 6.54 -9.33
N LEU A 92 4.08 5.94 -8.96
CA LEU A 92 3.42 4.85 -9.68
C LEU A 92 1.94 5.16 -9.98
N PRO A 93 1.64 6.20 -10.79
CA PRO A 93 0.26 6.65 -11.03
C PRO A 93 -0.59 5.64 -11.82
N HIS A 94 0.07 4.71 -12.53
CA HIS A 94 -0.56 3.71 -13.39
C HIS A 94 -0.86 2.38 -12.69
N VAL A 95 -0.66 2.30 -11.37
CA VAL A 95 -0.93 1.08 -10.59
C VAL A 95 -2.24 1.24 -9.82
N PRO A 96 -3.35 0.64 -10.28
CA PRO A 96 -4.67 0.70 -9.64
C PRO A 96 -4.67 0.39 -8.15
N THR A 97 -3.92 -0.64 -7.74
CA THR A 97 -3.86 -1.13 -6.36
C THR A 97 -3.35 -0.07 -5.40
N ILE A 98 -2.36 0.74 -5.79
CA ILE A 98 -1.82 1.79 -4.93
C ILE A 98 -2.87 2.88 -4.71
N PHE A 99 -3.57 3.29 -5.76
CA PHE A 99 -4.67 4.24 -5.66
C PHE A 99 -5.81 3.72 -4.77
N CYS A 100 -6.20 2.45 -4.93
CA CYS A 100 -7.27 1.86 -4.14
C CYS A 100 -6.87 1.74 -2.65
N ASN A 101 -5.62 1.35 -2.36
CA ASN A 101 -5.08 1.32 -1.01
C ASN A 101 -5.05 2.71 -0.35
N LEU A 102 -4.63 3.74 -1.09
CA LEU A 102 -4.65 5.13 -0.63
C LEU A 102 -6.08 5.56 -0.29
N LEU A 103 -7.02 5.38 -1.21
CA LEU A 103 -8.42 5.75 -1.03
C LEU A 103 -9.04 5.01 0.16
N TYR A 104 -8.83 3.71 0.28
CA TYR A 104 -9.28 2.92 1.43
C TYR A 104 -8.73 3.46 2.76
N THR A 105 -7.45 3.83 2.79
CA THR A 105 -6.82 4.38 3.99
C THR A 105 -7.39 5.76 4.36
N LYS A 106 -7.67 6.61 3.36
CA LYS A 106 -8.33 7.92 3.56
C LYS A 106 -9.76 7.75 4.09
N LEU A 107 -10.53 6.79 3.56
CA LEU A 107 -11.86 6.45 4.07
C LEU A 107 -11.81 6.01 5.54
N PHE A 108 -10.86 5.14 5.90
CA PHE A 108 -10.66 4.71 7.28
C PHE A 108 -10.27 5.86 8.22
N ALA A 109 -9.53 6.86 7.71
CA ALA A 109 -9.16 8.07 8.44
C ALA A 109 -10.29 9.11 8.53
N CYS A 110 -11.43 8.88 7.88
CA CYS A 110 -12.47 9.89 7.64
C CYS A 110 -11.92 11.15 6.95
N ASP A 111 -10.92 11.01 6.08
CA ASP A 111 -10.42 12.08 5.25
C ASP A 111 -11.28 12.19 3.98
N TRP A 112 -12.12 13.23 3.95
CA TRP A 112 -13.05 13.51 2.85
C TRP A 112 -12.47 14.46 1.79
N GLN A 113 -11.20 14.83 1.87
CA GLN A 113 -10.58 15.72 0.89
C GLN A 113 -10.55 15.07 -0.49
N ASN A 114 -11.10 15.76 -1.49
CA ASN A 114 -11.26 15.28 -2.87
C ASN A 114 -12.07 13.98 -3.01
N TYR A 115 -12.87 13.62 -2.01
CA TYR A 115 -13.65 12.37 -1.97
C TYR A 115 -14.43 12.12 -3.27
N HIS A 116 -15.22 13.09 -3.73
CA HIS A 116 -16.04 12.91 -4.94
C HIS A 116 -15.20 12.59 -6.18
N ALA A 117 -14.11 13.34 -6.41
CA ALA A 117 -13.26 13.13 -7.59
C ALA A 117 -12.51 11.79 -7.53
N GLU A 118 -12.04 11.39 -6.34
CA GLU A 118 -11.38 10.09 -6.14
C GLU A 118 -12.38 8.94 -6.28
N PHE A 119 -13.62 9.11 -5.80
CA PHE A 119 -14.66 8.09 -5.91
C PHE A 119 -15.18 7.95 -7.35
N ASP A 120 -15.33 9.03 -8.10
CA ASP A 120 -15.67 8.98 -9.52
C ASP A 120 -14.58 8.23 -10.32
N ARG A 121 -13.30 8.47 -10.00
CA ARG A 121 -12.18 7.72 -10.58
C ARG A 121 -12.27 6.23 -10.23
N LEU A 122 -12.58 5.88 -8.98
CA LEU A 122 -12.77 4.50 -8.55
C LEU A 122 -13.89 3.82 -9.33
N MET A 123 -15.05 4.47 -9.44
CA MET A 123 -16.21 3.94 -10.17
C MET A 123 -15.88 3.68 -11.64
N LYS A 124 -15.19 4.62 -12.28
CA LYS A 124 -14.71 4.44 -13.66
C LYS A 124 -13.80 3.21 -13.79
N MET A 125 -12.89 3.00 -12.84
CA MET A 125 -12.03 1.80 -12.85
C MET A 125 -12.84 0.52 -12.70
N VAL A 126 -13.88 0.49 -11.86
CA VAL A 126 -14.78 -0.66 -11.72
C VAL A 126 -15.57 -0.92 -12.99
N GLU A 127 -16.09 0.12 -13.64
CA GLU A 127 -16.79 0.00 -14.93
C GLU A 127 -15.88 -0.59 -16.02
N GLU A 128 -14.63 -0.12 -16.09
CA GLU A 128 -13.62 -0.64 -17.02
C GLU A 128 -13.23 -2.10 -16.71
N GLU A 129 -13.19 -2.52 -15.44
CA GLU A 129 -12.90 -3.92 -15.04
C GLU A 129 -14.09 -4.86 -15.25
N THR A 130 -15.32 -4.34 -15.17
CA THR A 130 -16.56 -5.13 -15.28
C THR A 130 -17.13 -5.17 -16.69
N ASP A 131 -16.51 -4.49 -17.67
CA ASP A 131 -16.92 -4.53 -19.08
C ASP A 131 -16.86 -5.98 -19.61
N PRO A 132 -18.01 -6.57 -20.02
CA PRO A 132 -18.06 -7.93 -20.56
C PRO A 132 -17.21 -8.16 -21.82
N ARG A 133 -16.84 -7.08 -22.52
CA ARG A 133 -16.02 -7.12 -23.74
C ARG A 133 -14.52 -7.15 -23.43
N ARG A 134 -14.14 -6.87 -22.18
CA ARG A 134 -12.75 -6.86 -21.77
C ARG A 134 -12.24 -8.31 -21.62
N PRO A 135 -11.06 -8.64 -22.15
CA PRO A 135 -10.43 -9.93 -21.85
C PRO A 135 -10.17 -10.03 -20.35
N ILE A 136 -10.43 -11.22 -19.78
CA ILE A 136 -10.31 -11.47 -18.33
C ILE A 136 -8.96 -10.94 -17.84
N PRO A 137 -8.94 -9.92 -16.95
CA PRO A 137 -7.71 -9.31 -16.50
C PRO A 137 -6.89 -10.32 -15.69
N ARG A 138 -5.55 -10.31 -15.87
CA ARG A 138 -4.64 -11.22 -15.13
C ARG A 138 -4.62 -10.96 -13.63
N HIS A 139 -4.96 -9.74 -13.21
CA HIS A 139 -5.04 -9.33 -11.82
C HIS A 139 -6.30 -8.47 -11.65
N LEU A 140 -7.37 -9.04 -11.10
CA LEU A 140 -8.45 -8.22 -10.56
C LEU A 140 -7.88 -7.47 -9.37
N CYS A 141 -7.97 -6.14 -9.39
CA CYS A 141 -7.83 -5.40 -8.15
C CYS A 141 -9.04 -5.80 -7.29
N VAL A 142 -8.80 -6.44 -6.13
CA VAL A 142 -9.88 -6.90 -5.22
C VAL A 142 -10.41 -5.72 -4.37
N GLN A 143 -9.61 -4.67 -4.25
CA GLN A 143 -9.84 -3.49 -3.42
C GLN A 143 -10.98 -2.56 -3.88
N PRO A 144 -11.33 -2.42 -5.18
CA PRO A 144 -12.46 -1.60 -5.58
C PRO A 144 -13.78 -2.10 -4.98
N LEU A 145 -14.01 -3.41 -4.91
CA LEU A 145 -15.20 -3.99 -4.27
C LEU A 145 -15.26 -3.68 -2.77
N GLN A 146 -14.10 -3.67 -2.10
CA GLN A 146 -13.99 -3.34 -0.69
C GLN A 146 -14.23 -1.85 -0.42
N ALA A 147 -13.79 -0.96 -1.32
CA ALA A 147 -14.02 0.48 -1.22
C ALA A 147 -15.47 0.89 -1.56
N VAL A 148 -16.10 0.21 -2.53
CA VAL A 148 -17.52 0.44 -2.89
C VAL A 148 -18.47 0.12 -1.72
N LEU A 149 -18.12 -0.86 -0.88
CA LEU A 149 -18.90 -1.22 0.32
C LEU A 149 -19.04 -0.09 1.35
N TYR A 150 -18.11 0.87 1.39
CA TYR A 150 -18.12 1.97 2.35
C TYR A 150 -18.74 3.27 1.82
N ARG A 151 -19.42 3.23 0.67
CA ARG A 151 -20.16 4.40 0.16
C ARG A 151 -21.18 4.83 1.23
N PRO A 152 -21.02 6.01 1.86
CA PRO A 152 -22.07 6.55 2.72
C PRO A 152 -23.28 6.87 1.83
N LEU A 153 -24.48 6.51 2.29
CA LEU A 153 -25.76 6.85 1.64
C LEU A 153 -25.94 8.37 1.54
#